data_AF-A0A0B1YKD0-F1
#
_entry.id   AF-A0A0B1YKD0-F1
#
_cell.length_a   1.000
_cell.length_b   1.000
_cell.length_c   1.000
_cell.angle_alpha   90.00
_cell.angle_beta   90.00
_cell.angle_gamma   90.00
#
_symmetry.space_group_name_H-M   'P 1'
#
loop_
_entity.id
_entity.type
_entity.pdbx_description
1 polymer ?
#
loop_
_entity_poly.entity_id
_entity_poly.type
_entity_poly.pdbx_seq_one_letter_code
_entity_poly.pdbx_strand_id
1 'polypeptide(L)'
;MSSYPTHRVRLGLTAVAAASLLAACGGSDSSSSTSSSTTSGSPAPTSSAYTAGTLLVSRSAYDASFTVSGQLPYNATPTTTNAAPVTAVAPGTFPNVFTNDANDGNFGVTSKVYLDQWSPAATSASQTVNITAAAAALATPEAFATSFASKSELGMNVSLNKQSVTFMGYNTTPNQIDISNSNTPGVVDTTNTDIATPTYRSVAQLDFATGKLSFTHTNAYPGNNGRAAILAGGLYYMVGNAGNSGKTPSRRPRNWTC
;
A
#
# COMPACT_ATOMS: atom_id res chain seq x y z
N MET A 1 -15.73 39.72 -16.28
CA MET A 1 -17.03 39.73 -15.56
C MET A 1 -17.69 38.38 -15.75
N SER A 2 -17.65 37.52 -14.72
CA SER A 2 -18.68 36.52 -14.44
C SER A 2 -18.35 35.94 -13.06
N SER A 3 -19.26 36.17 -12.11
CA SER A 3 -19.19 35.75 -10.71
C SER A 3 -19.91 34.40 -10.52
N TYR A 4 -19.94 33.89 -9.28
CA TYR A 4 -20.72 32.76 -8.71
C TYR A 4 -19.86 31.58 -8.18
N PRO A 5 -20.29 30.89 -7.09
CA PRO A 5 -20.43 31.40 -5.73
C PRO A 5 -19.69 30.52 -4.68
N THR A 6 -19.22 31.12 -3.59
CA THR A 6 -18.72 30.41 -2.40
C THR A 6 -19.87 29.97 -1.50
N HIS A 7 -20.05 28.65 -1.33
CA HIS A 7 -20.80 28.10 -0.20
C HIS A 7 -19.85 27.64 0.89
N ARG A 8 -19.87 28.36 2.02
CA ARG A 8 -19.30 27.90 3.30
C ARG A 8 -20.44 27.32 4.12
N VAL A 9 -20.34 26.05 4.52
CA VAL A 9 -21.15 25.51 5.61
C VAL A 9 -20.23 25.31 6.81
N ARG A 10 -20.39 26.19 7.80
CA ARG A 10 -19.94 25.97 9.17
C ARG A 10 -21.15 25.43 9.94
N LEU A 11 -21.07 24.22 10.48
CA LEU A 11 -21.91 23.84 11.60
C LEU A 11 -21.01 23.61 12.82
N GLY A 12 -21.07 24.57 13.73
CA GLY A 12 -20.54 24.46 15.09
C GLY A 12 -21.60 23.89 16.02
N LEU A 13 -21.10 23.14 17.02
CA LEU A 13 -21.77 22.58 18.19
C LEU A 13 -22.77 23.53 18.87
N THR A 14 -23.83 22.94 19.45
CA THR A 14 -24.16 23.11 20.87
C THR A 14 -25.04 21.96 21.36
N ALA A 15 -24.65 21.37 22.49
CA ALA A 15 -25.41 20.40 23.27
C ALA A 15 -26.46 21.09 24.15
N VAL A 16 -27.60 20.43 24.38
CA VAL A 16 -28.42 20.62 25.59
C VAL A 16 -28.98 19.26 26.00
N ALA A 17 -28.63 18.83 27.21
CA ALA A 17 -29.23 17.70 27.89
C ALA A 17 -30.60 18.11 28.45
N ALA A 18 -31.59 17.21 28.39
CA ALA A 18 -32.81 17.30 29.19
C ALA A 18 -33.06 15.93 29.82
N ALA A 19 -32.88 15.87 31.13
CA ALA A 19 -33.27 14.76 31.99
C ALA A 19 -34.77 14.89 32.28
N SER A 20 -35.52 13.80 32.09
CA SER A 20 -36.92 13.69 32.50
C SER A 20 -37.04 12.60 33.55
N LEU A 21 -37.18 13.01 34.81
CA LEU A 21 -37.61 12.17 35.92
C LEU A 21 -39.11 11.88 35.76
N LEU A 22 -39.48 10.61 35.59
CA LEU A 22 -40.83 10.14 35.93
C LEU A 22 -40.72 9.20 37.12
N ALA A 23 -41.22 9.69 38.26
CA ALA A 23 -41.60 8.86 39.39
C ALA A 23 -42.88 8.11 39.03
N ALA A 24 -42.85 6.78 39.14
CA ALA A 24 -44.03 5.94 39.14
C ALA A 24 -44.04 5.13 40.44
N CYS A 25 -45.10 5.34 41.22
CA CYS A 25 -45.41 4.62 42.44
C CYS A 25 -46.25 3.39 42.10
N GLY A 26 -46.02 2.28 42.81
CA GLY A 26 -47.02 1.25 43.05
C GLY A 26 -46.76 -0.09 42.38
N GLY A 27 -46.81 -1.15 43.19
CA GLY A 27 -46.93 -2.54 42.72
C GLY A 27 -46.02 -3.50 43.47
N SER A 28 -46.43 -3.89 44.69
CA SER A 28 -45.94 -5.11 45.33
C SER A 28 -46.47 -6.31 44.54
N ASP A 29 -45.59 -7.20 44.07
CA ASP A 29 -45.82 -8.65 44.13
C ASP A 29 -44.59 -9.45 43.70
N SER A 30 -44.27 -10.44 44.53
CA SER A 30 -43.63 -11.75 44.26
C SER A 30 -42.38 -11.83 43.38
N SER A 31 -41.26 -12.30 43.95
CA SER A 31 -40.50 -13.48 43.50
C SER A 31 -39.08 -13.48 44.08
N SER A 32 -38.75 -14.52 44.83
CA SER A 32 -37.38 -14.86 45.21
C SER A 32 -36.53 -15.11 43.96
N SER A 33 -35.53 -14.26 43.72
CA SER A 33 -34.47 -14.56 42.76
C SER A 33 -33.11 -14.24 43.37
N THR A 34 -32.27 -15.27 43.32
CA THR A 34 -30.92 -15.36 43.86
C THR A 34 -30.04 -14.25 43.28
N SER A 35 -29.40 -13.47 44.16
CA SER A 35 -28.40 -12.47 43.77
C SER A 35 -27.16 -13.16 43.21
N SER A 36 -27.06 -13.27 41.88
CA SER A 36 -25.79 -13.52 41.20
C SER A 36 -25.04 -12.20 41.09
N SER A 37 -23.98 -12.06 41.89
CA SER A 37 -22.99 -11.00 41.72
C SER A 37 -22.27 -11.22 40.39
N THR A 38 -22.77 -10.60 39.33
CA THR A 38 -22.02 -10.45 38.09
C THR A 38 -20.92 -9.42 38.34
N THR A 39 -19.73 -9.93 38.63
CA THR A 39 -18.50 -9.17 38.46
C THR A 39 -18.47 -8.70 37.00
N SER A 40 -18.71 -7.41 36.81
CA SER A 40 -18.46 -6.71 35.55
C SER A 40 -16.95 -6.72 35.34
N GLY A 41 -16.45 -7.80 34.75
CA GLY A 41 -15.08 -7.87 34.25
C GLY A 41 -14.88 -6.71 33.30
N SER A 42 -13.99 -5.78 33.67
CA SER A 42 -13.47 -4.78 32.75
C SER A 42 -13.04 -5.52 31.48
N PRO A 43 -13.44 -5.08 30.27
CA PRO A 43 -13.02 -5.76 29.05
C PRO A 43 -11.50 -5.81 29.06
N ALA A 44 -10.94 -7.02 28.94
CA ALA A 44 -9.51 -7.21 28.82
C ALA A 44 -9.01 -6.27 27.72
N PRO A 45 -7.87 -5.58 27.91
CA PRO A 45 -7.33 -4.74 26.86
C PRO A 45 -7.18 -5.60 25.61
N THR A 46 -7.89 -5.24 24.53
CA THR A 46 -7.75 -5.91 23.24
C THR A 46 -6.27 -5.85 22.86
N SER A 47 -5.60 -7.00 22.84
CA SER A 47 -4.20 -7.08 22.46
C SER A 47 -4.07 -6.55 21.04
N SER A 48 -3.18 -5.57 20.85
CA SER A 48 -2.83 -5.04 19.52
C SER A 48 -2.34 -6.18 18.62
N ALA A 49 -2.79 -6.22 17.36
CA ALA A 49 -2.37 -7.23 16.38
C ALA A 49 -0.85 -7.22 16.14
N TYR A 50 -0.22 -6.04 16.30
CA TYR A 50 1.22 -5.84 16.28
C TYR A 50 1.71 -5.24 17.60
N THR A 51 2.87 -5.69 18.05
CA THR A 51 3.40 -5.36 19.39
C THR A 51 4.52 -4.33 19.30
N ALA A 52 4.42 -3.25 20.09
CA ALA A 52 5.50 -2.28 20.21
C ALA A 52 6.79 -2.91 20.76
N GLY A 53 7.95 -2.34 20.40
CA GLY A 53 9.26 -2.85 20.83
C GLY A 53 9.76 -4.07 20.03
N THR A 54 9.05 -4.45 18.96
CA THR A 54 9.48 -5.47 18.00
C THR A 54 9.99 -4.83 16.71
N LEU A 55 10.71 -5.61 15.91
CA LEU A 55 11.16 -5.21 14.59
C LEU A 55 10.16 -5.66 13.53
N LEU A 56 9.70 -4.74 12.68
CA LEU A 56 9.00 -5.08 11.45
C LEU A 56 9.98 -5.14 10.29
N VAL A 57 9.88 -6.21 9.50
CA VAL A 57 10.72 -6.44 8.32
C VAL A 57 9.81 -6.65 7.11
N SER A 58 10.00 -5.82 6.09
CA SER A 58 9.39 -6.02 4.79
C SER A 58 10.24 -6.96 3.94
N ARG A 59 9.59 -7.91 3.26
CA ARG A 59 10.25 -8.91 2.44
C ARG A 59 9.55 -9.09 1.11
N SER A 60 10.35 -9.44 0.11
CA SER A 60 9.86 -9.94 -1.17
C SER A 60 10.15 -11.43 -1.32
N ALA A 61 9.27 -12.17 -1.99
CA ALA A 61 9.55 -13.53 -2.46
C ALA A 61 9.23 -13.67 -3.95
N TYR A 62 10.28 -13.93 -4.72
CA TYR A 62 10.19 -14.30 -6.14
C TYR A 62 9.70 -15.75 -6.28
N ASP A 63 8.87 -16.02 -7.28
CA ASP A 63 8.43 -17.36 -7.63
C ASP A 63 9.44 -18.02 -8.58
N ALA A 64 10.27 -18.93 -8.05
CA ALA A 64 11.32 -19.60 -8.83
C ALA A 64 10.80 -20.43 -10.02
N SER A 65 9.49 -20.75 -10.06
CA SER A 65 8.87 -21.44 -11.19
C SER A 65 8.53 -20.51 -12.36
N PHE A 66 8.49 -19.19 -12.13
CA PHE A 66 8.24 -18.22 -13.18
C PHE A 66 9.41 -18.18 -14.17
N THR A 67 9.07 -18.32 -15.45
CA THR A 67 10.02 -18.34 -16.56
C THR A 67 9.69 -17.21 -17.52
N VAL A 68 10.71 -16.42 -17.87
CA VAL A 68 10.59 -15.36 -18.88
C VAL A 68 11.12 -15.87 -20.22
N SER A 69 10.43 -15.55 -21.31
CA SER A 69 10.85 -15.91 -22.66
C SER A 69 10.24 -14.95 -23.68
N GLY A 70 10.78 -14.94 -24.90
CA GLY A 70 10.26 -14.09 -25.98
C GLY A 70 10.76 -12.65 -25.91
N GLN A 71 9.93 -11.69 -26.33
CA GLN A 71 10.28 -10.27 -26.37
C GLN A 71 9.97 -9.59 -25.04
N LEU A 72 10.88 -8.71 -24.59
CA LEU A 72 10.70 -7.87 -23.41
C LEU A 72 10.00 -6.56 -23.79
N PRO A 73 9.24 -5.92 -22.88
CA PRO A 73 8.48 -4.69 -23.15
C PRO A 73 9.38 -3.43 -23.14
N TYR A 74 10.43 -3.46 -23.95
CA TYR A 74 11.41 -2.39 -24.08
C TYR A 74 11.24 -1.59 -25.38
N ASN A 75 11.29 -0.26 -25.27
CA ASN A 75 11.32 0.67 -26.39
C ASN A 75 12.35 1.80 -26.18
N ALA A 76 12.59 2.60 -27.21
CA ALA A 76 13.41 3.81 -27.04
C ALA A 76 12.67 4.88 -26.21
N THR A 77 11.35 5.05 -26.44
CA THR A 77 10.43 5.87 -25.62
C THR A 77 9.00 5.34 -25.81
N PRO A 78 7.96 5.83 -25.09
CA PRO A 78 6.58 5.39 -25.34
C PRO A 78 6.07 5.82 -26.72
N THR A 79 6.75 6.75 -27.39
CA THR A 79 6.40 7.26 -28.73
C THR A 79 7.40 6.84 -29.81
N THR A 80 8.45 6.09 -29.45
CA THR A 80 9.52 5.72 -30.38
C THR A 80 9.92 4.27 -30.14
N THR A 81 9.61 3.42 -31.12
CA THR A 81 9.98 2.01 -31.08
C THR A 81 11.48 1.84 -31.30
N ASN A 82 12.09 0.88 -30.62
CA ASN A 82 13.45 0.47 -30.94
C ASN A 82 13.49 -0.15 -32.35
N ALA A 83 14.59 0.01 -33.08
CA ALA A 83 14.75 -0.54 -34.43
C ALA A 83 14.78 -2.07 -34.44
N ALA A 84 15.21 -2.68 -33.32
CA ALA A 84 15.22 -4.12 -33.12
C ALA A 84 14.52 -4.49 -31.80
N PRO A 85 13.72 -5.58 -31.77
CA PRO A 85 13.13 -6.08 -30.53
C PRO A 85 14.20 -6.57 -29.55
N VAL A 86 13.96 -6.36 -28.26
CA VAL A 86 14.79 -6.91 -27.18
C VAL A 86 14.27 -8.28 -26.79
N THR A 87 15.14 -9.29 -26.82
CA THR A 87 14.78 -10.69 -26.50
C THR A 87 15.21 -11.03 -25.08
N ALA A 88 14.39 -11.82 -24.39
CA ALA A 88 14.73 -12.35 -23.09
C ALA A 88 15.94 -13.32 -23.14
N VAL A 89 16.73 -13.34 -22.07
CA VAL A 89 17.82 -14.30 -21.89
C VAL A 89 17.31 -15.74 -21.80
N ALA A 90 18.11 -16.68 -22.31
CA ALA A 90 17.82 -18.11 -22.26
C ALA A 90 18.93 -18.86 -21.50
N PRO A 91 18.59 -19.71 -20.51
CA PRO A 91 17.23 -19.98 -20.02
C PRO A 91 16.72 -18.84 -19.13
N GLY A 92 15.45 -18.45 -19.27
CA GLY A 92 14.84 -17.39 -18.47
C GLY A 92 14.28 -17.86 -17.12
N THR A 93 14.86 -18.90 -16.53
CA THR A 93 14.49 -19.48 -15.23
C THR A 93 15.34 -18.89 -14.10
N PHE A 94 14.94 -19.04 -12.84
CA PHE A 94 15.78 -18.63 -11.70
C PHE A 94 17.12 -19.38 -11.67
N PRO A 95 18.26 -18.72 -11.38
CA PRO A 95 18.42 -17.27 -11.13
C PRO A 95 18.64 -16.44 -12.41
N ASN A 96 18.83 -17.09 -13.57
CA ASN A 96 19.19 -16.47 -14.85
C ASN A 96 18.16 -15.44 -15.33
N VAL A 97 16.88 -15.56 -14.94
CA VAL A 97 15.82 -14.58 -15.24
C VAL A 97 16.22 -13.14 -14.93
N PHE A 98 17.04 -12.90 -13.89
CA PHE A 98 17.45 -11.55 -13.52
C PHE A 98 18.56 -10.96 -14.40
N THR A 99 19.20 -11.79 -15.22
CA THR A 99 20.21 -11.33 -16.20
C THR A 99 19.58 -10.68 -17.45
N ASN A 100 18.24 -10.65 -17.52
CA ASN A 100 17.54 -9.85 -18.53
C ASN A 100 17.85 -8.35 -18.39
N ASP A 101 18.35 -7.90 -17.24
CA ASP A 101 18.80 -6.52 -17.03
C ASP A 101 19.89 -6.09 -18.04
N ALA A 102 20.69 -7.03 -18.54
CA ALA A 102 21.70 -6.78 -19.57
C ALA A 102 21.09 -6.49 -20.95
N ASN A 103 19.94 -7.10 -21.25
CA ASN A 103 19.21 -6.90 -22.52
C ASN A 103 18.22 -5.74 -22.42
N ASP A 104 17.64 -5.56 -21.23
CA ASP A 104 16.64 -4.55 -20.89
C ASP A 104 17.00 -3.90 -19.55
N GLY A 105 17.56 -2.69 -19.59
CA GLY A 105 17.96 -1.97 -18.39
C GLY A 105 16.80 -1.56 -17.46
N ASN A 106 15.56 -1.74 -17.90
CA ASN A 106 14.36 -1.53 -17.08
C ASN A 106 13.91 -2.81 -16.36
N PHE A 107 14.45 -3.96 -16.76
CA PHE A 107 13.94 -5.27 -16.42
C PHE A 107 13.64 -5.44 -14.93
N GLY A 108 12.42 -5.85 -14.62
CA GLY A 108 11.99 -6.23 -13.29
C GLY A 108 10.84 -7.23 -13.35
N VAL A 109 10.72 -8.08 -12.34
CA VAL A 109 9.61 -9.02 -12.21
C VAL A 109 8.90 -8.79 -10.90
N THR A 110 7.59 -8.66 -10.95
CA THR A 110 6.79 -8.47 -9.74
C THR A 110 6.78 -9.73 -8.87
N SER A 111 6.78 -9.52 -7.57
CA SER A 111 6.96 -10.57 -6.56
C SER A 111 6.05 -10.32 -5.35
N LYS A 112 5.82 -11.38 -4.58
CA LYS A 112 4.93 -11.35 -3.42
C LYS A 112 5.56 -10.52 -2.30
N VAL A 113 4.72 -9.77 -1.59
CA VAL A 113 5.12 -8.94 -0.44
C VAL A 113 4.77 -9.65 0.87
N TYR A 114 5.71 -9.63 1.80
CA TYR A 114 5.55 -10.15 3.16
C TYR A 114 5.93 -9.08 4.19
N LEU A 115 5.25 -9.11 5.34
CA LEU A 115 5.68 -8.43 6.55
C LEU A 115 5.92 -9.47 7.64
N ASP A 116 7.13 -9.41 8.22
CA ASP A 116 7.52 -10.23 9.35
C ASP A 116 7.67 -9.36 10.59
N GLN A 117 7.10 -9.79 11.71
CA GLN A 117 7.34 -9.20 13.02
C GLN A 117 8.32 -10.08 13.79
N TRP A 118 9.38 -9.47 14.33
CA TRP A 118 10.45 -10.14 15.05
C TRP A 118 10.58 -9.58 16.46
N SER A 119 10.47 -10.46 17.45
CA SER A 119 10.83 -10.11 18.83
C SER A 119 12.35 -9.88 18.93
N PRO A 120 12.81 -8.99 19.84
CA PRO A 120 14.24 -8.81 20.09
C PRO A 120 14.94 -10.15 20.36
N ALA A 121 16.11 -10.34 19.76
CA ALA A 121 16.92 -11.57 19.83
C ALA A 121 16.25 -12.87 19.32
N ALA A 122 15.09 -12.78 18.65
CA ALA A 122 14.46 -13.95 18.06
C ALA A 122 15.25 -14.48 16.85
N THR A 123 15.27 -15.80 16.69
CA THR A 123 15.87 -16.49 15.52
C THR A 123 14.87 -16.72 14.39
N SER A 124 13.59 -16.42 14.62
CA SER A 124 12.51 -16.50 13.64
C SER A 124 11.47 -15.41 13.89
N ALA A 125 10.70 -15.06 12.86
CA ALA A 125 9.57 -14.15 13.00
C ALA A 125 8.53 -14.73 13.97
N SER A 126 8.00 -13.88 14.86
CA SER A 126 6.85 -14.22 15.72
C SER A 126 5.54 -14.19 14.94
N GLN A 127 5.51 -13.45 13.82
CA GLN A 127 4.38 -13.35 12.92
C GLN A 127 4.89 -13.09 11.50
N THR A 128 4.28 -13.74 10.51
CA THR A 128 4.49 -13.46 9.09
C THR A 128 3.14 -13.26 8.43
N VAL A 129 2.99 -12.16 7.71
CA VAL A 129 1.80 -11.86 6.90
C VAL A 129 2.20 -11.78 5.44
N ASN A 130 1.58 -12.59 4.60
CA ASN A 130 1.65 -12.46 3.15
C ASN A 130 0.71 -11.33 2.72
N ILE A 131 1.24 -10.13 2.52
CA ILE A 131 0.48 -8.93 2.17
C ILE A 131 -0.21 -9.10 0.81
N THR A 132 0.47 -9.71 -0.17
CA THR A 132 -0.11 -9.96 -1.49
C THR A 132 -1.34 -10.85 -1.40
N ALA A 133 -1.28 -11.94 -0.61
CA ALA A 133 -2.43 -12.81 -0.41
C ALA A 133 -3.53 -12.14 0.43
N ALA A 134 -3.15 -11.38 1.46
CA ALA A 134 -4.10 -10.66 2.31
C ALA A 134 -4.88 -9.58 1.53
N ALA A 135 -4.22 -8.87 0.61
CA ALA A 135 -4.84 -7.90 -0.29
C ALA A 135 -5.90 -8.55 -1.19
N ALA A 136 -5.56 -9.68 -1.81
CA ALA A 136 -6.48 -10.43 -2.66
C ALA A 136 -7.68 -11.03 -1.90
N ALA A 137 -7.55 -11.23 -0.59
CA ALA A 137 -8.58 -11.79 0.28
C ALA A 137 -9.50 -10.73 0.93
N LEU A 138 -9.31 -9.43 0.64
CA LEU A 138 -10.20 -8.38 1.12
C LEU A 138 -11.60 -8.52 0.54
N ALA A 139 -12.61 -7.98 1.24
CA ALA A 139 -14.00 -7.95 0.77
C ALA A 139 -14.14 -7.26 -0.60
N THR A 140 -13.30 -6.25 -0.83
CA THR A 140 -13.01 -5.72 -2.17
C THR A 140 -11.57 -6.11 -2.48
N PRO A 141 -11.34 -7.16 -3.30
CA PRO A 141 -10.00 -7.66 -3.57
C PRO A 141 -9.09 -6.60 -4.17
N GLU A 142 -7.87 -6.55 -3.67
CA GLU A 142 -6.82 -5.63 -4.14
C GLU A 142 -5.65 -6.43 -4.72
N ALA A 143 -5.02 -5.88 -5.75
CA ALA A 143 -3.76 -6.42 -6.26
C ALA A 143 -2.60 -5.64 -5.64
N PHE A 144 -1.64 -6.34 -5.06
CA PHE A 144 -0.48 -5.70 -4.44
C PHE A 144 0.77 -6.56 -4.56
N ALA A 145 1.76 -6.04 -5.29
CA ALA A 145 3.05 -6.68 -5.45
C ALA A 145 4.19 -5.65 -5.38
N THR A 146 5.40 -6.14 -5.11
CA THR A 146 6.65 -5.40 -5.28
C THR A 146 7.38 -5.91 -6.53
N SER A 147 8.60 -5.49 -6.82
CA SER A 147 9.37 -5.94 -7.98
C SER A 147 10.84 -6.15 -7.65
N PHE A 148 11.48 -7.09 -8.35
CA PHE A 148 12.92 -7.39 -8.24
C PHE A 148 13.50 -7.67 -9.64
N ALA A 149 14.75 -7.33 -9.96
CA ALA A 149 15.75 -6.67 -9.13
C ALA A 149 15.63 -5.14 -9.10
N SER A 150 14.75 -4.60 -9.93
CA SER A 150 15.01 -3.29 -10.52
C SER A 150 14.94 -2.12 -9.54
N LYS A 151 14.26 -2.16 -8.38
CA LYS A 151 13.86 -0.93 -7.67
C LYS A 151 13.69 -1.08 -6.13
N SER A 152 13.41 0.04 -5.43
CA SER A 152 13.61 0.23 -3.97
C SER A 152 12.30 0.39 -3.19
N GLU A 153 11.25 -0.32 -3.58
CA GLU A 153 9.95 -0.31 -2.91
C GLU A 153 10.01 -0.89 -1.49
N LEU A 154 8.87 -0.90 -0.80
CA LEU A 154 8.69 -1.45 0.56
C LEU A 154 9.44 -0.71 1.68
N GLY A 155 9.97 0.50 1.43
CA GLY A 155 10.40 1.38 2.50
C GLY A 155 9.24 1.67 3.46
N MET A 156 9.38 1.24 4.71
CA MET A 156 8.36 1.35 5.74
C MET A 156 8.54 2.61 6.59
N ASN A 157 7.46 3.34 6.83
CA ASN A 157 7.44 4.43 7.82
C ASN A 157 6.24 4.26 8.76
N VAL A 158 6.49 4.52 10.04
CA VAL A 158 5.41 4.63 11.03
C VAL A 158 4.71 5.97 10.84
N SER A 159 3.39 5.96 10.83
CA SER A 159 2.57 7.17 10.74
C SER A 159 2.81 8.10 11.93
N LEU A 160 2.58 9.41 11.76
CA LEU A 160 2.89 10.39 12.82
C LEU A 160 2.07 10.19 14.11
N ASN A 161 0.87 9.61 14.01
CA ASN A 161 0.05 9.25 15.16
C ASN A 161 0.45 7.90 15.77
N LYS A 162 1.44 7.20 15.21
CA LYS A 162 2.00 5.91 15.66
C LYS A 162 1.01 4.73 15.62
N GLN A 163 -0.08 4.85 14.85
CA GLN A 163 -1.12 3.82 14.81
C GLN A 163 -0.94 2.83 13.64
N SER A 164 -0.11 3.17 12.66
CA SER A 164 0.04 2.37 11.45
C SER A 164 1.45 2.44 10.88
N VAL A 165 1.77 1.47 10.03
CA VAL A 165 2.92 1.53 9.12
C VAL A 165 2.42 1.68 7.69
N THR A 166 3.14 2.47 6.90
CA THR A 166 2.88 2.66 5.48
C THR A 166 4.08 2.23 4.65
N PHE A 167 3.81 1.60 3.51
CA PHE A 167 4.81 1.17 2.54
C PHE A 167 4.22 1.18 1.13
N MET A 168 5.09 1.15 0.12
CA MET A 168 4.68 1.27 -1.27
C MET A 168 4.91 -0.02 -2.06
N GLY A 169 4.04 -0.24 -3.03
CA GLY A 169 4.15 -1.27 -4.06
C GLY A 169 3.35 -0.87 -5.30
N TYR A 170 2.94 -1.87 -6.06
CA TYR A 170 2.23 -1.70 -7.34
C TYR A 170 0.85 -2.36 -7.28
N ASN A 171 -0.14 -1.72 -7.91
CA ASN A 171 -1.46 -2.32 -8.10
C ASN A 171 -1.41 -3.38 -9.21
N THR A 172 -0.85 -4.54 -8.88
CA THR A 172 -0.60 -5.62 -9.84
C THR A 172 -0.44 -6.95 -9.10
N THR A 173 -0.45 -8.04 -9.87
CA THR A 173 -0.17 -9.39 -9.36
C THR A 173 1.33 -9.72 -9.48
N PRO A 174 1.81 -10.76 -8.79
CA PRO A 174 3.15 -11.30 -9.04
C PRO A 174 3.35 -11.76 -10.49
N ASN A 175 4.61 -11.94 -10.88
CA ASN A 175 5.03 -12.51 -12.17
C ASN A 175 4.67 -11.63 -13.39
N GLN A 176 4.59 -10.31 -13.19
CA GLN A 176 4.44 -9.32 -14.25
C GLN A 176 5.80 -8.69 -14.53
N ILE A 177 6.09 -8.49 -15.81
CA ILE A 177 7.35 -7.93 -16.28
C ILE A 177 7.22 -6.39 -16.27
N ASP A 178 8.25 -5.74 -15.75
CA ASP A 178 8.56 -4.31 -15.89
C ASP A 178 7.57 -3.32 -15.30
N ILE A 179 6.62 -3.81 -14.48
CA ILE A 179 5.66 -2.95 -13.78
C ILE A 179 6.34 -1.89 -12.89
N SER A 180 7.49 -2.20 -12.30
CA SER A 180 8.23 -1.23 -11.48
C SER A 180 8.83 -0.08 -12.26
N ASN A 181 8.96 -0.26 -13.57
CA ASN A 181 9.50 0.72 -14.47
C ASN A 181 8.46 1.32 -15.43
N SER A 182 7.27 0.73 -15.51
CA SER A 182 6.15 1.24 -16.31
C SER A 182 5.69 2.63 -15.89
N ASN A 183 4.99 3.33 -16.78
CA ASN A 183 4.36 4.62 -16.46
C ASN A 183 3.22 4.47 -15.44
N THR A 184 2.79 5.59 -14.85
CA THR A 184 1.58 5.62 -14.01
C THR A 184 0.37 6.07 -14.81
N PRO A 185 -0.82 5.43 -14.69
CA PRO A 185 -1.99 5.85 -15.44
C PRO A 185 -2.34 7.33 -15.24
N GLY A 186 -2.61 8.03 -16.34
CA GLY A 186 -2.98 9.45 -16.35
C GLY A 186 -1.82 10.44 -16.19
N VAL A 187 -0.60 9.96 -15.90
CA VAL A 187 0.62 10.78 -15.81
C VAL A 187 1.75 10.03 -16.48
N VAL A 188 1.93 10.26 -17.78
CA VAL A 188 2.91 9.57 -18.62
C VAL A 188 4.19 10.39 -18.73
N ASP A 189 5.33 9.77 -18.46
CA ASP A 189 6.66 10.26 -18.83
C ASP A 189 7.00 9.78 -20.24
N THR A 190 7.05 10.72 -21.19
CA THR A 190 7.35 10.44 -22.60
C THR A 190 8.83 10.08 -22.83
N THR A 191 9.68 10.16 -21.81
CA THR A 191 11.08 9.73 -21.86
C THR A 191 11.30 8.34 -21.27
N ASN A 192 10.24 7.69 -20.77
CA ASN A 192 10.33 6.33 -20.23
C ASN A 192 10.53 5.31 -21.37
N THR A 193 11.64 4.58 -21.33
CA THR A 193 11.98 3.52 -22.30
C THR A 193 11.13 2.26 -22.13
N ASP A 194 10.36 2.17 -21.06
CA ASP A 194 9.49 1.03 -20.76
C ASP A 194 8.07 1.21 -21.31
N ILE A 195 7.54 0.18 -21.95
CA ILE A 195 6.17 0.15 -22.46
C ILE A 195 5.29 -0.92 -21.83
N ALA A 196 5.71 -1.50 -20.70
CA ALA A 196 4.81 -2.30 -19.90
C ALA A 196 3.57 -1.48 -19.53
N THR A 197 2.45 -2.19 -19.34
CA THR A 197 1.15 -1.58 -19.07
C THR A 197 1.27 -0.58 -17.91
N PRO A 198 0.85 0.69 -18.11
CA PRO A 198 0.90 1.68 -17.06
C PRO A 198 0.17 1.19 -15.82
N THR A 199 0.83 1.23 -14.67
CA THR A 199 0.32 0.63 -13.43
C THR A 199 0.37 1.63 -12.28
N TYR A 200 -0.72 1.70 -11.51
CA TYR A 200 -0.80 2.57 -10.34
C TYR A 200 0.22 2.16 -9.28
N ARG A 201 0.79 3.18 -8.64
CA ARG A 201 1.57 3.00 -7.42
C ARG A 201 0.58 2.95 -6.28
N SER A 202 0.79 2.04 -5.35
CA SER A 202 -0.13 1.78 -4.26
C SER A 202 0.59 2.00 -2.95
N VAL A 203 0.01 2.83 -2.08
CA VAL A 203 0.36 2.89 -0.67
C VAL A 203 -0.47 1.84 0.04
N ALA A 204 0.19 0.91 0.72
CA ALA A 204 -0.43 0.05 1.71
C ALA A 204 -0.28 0.68 3.09
N GLN A 205 -1.37 0.71 3.86
CA GLN A 205 -1.38 1.07 5.27
C GLN A 205 -1.82 -0.15 6.08
N LEU A 206 -1.00 -0.50 7.07
CA LEU A 206 -1.30 -1.55 8.04
C LEU A 206 -1.56 -0.89 9.40
N ASP A 207 -2.74 -1.09 9.96
CA ASP A 207 -3.09 -0.66 11.31
C ASP A 207 -2.51 -1.62 12.36
N PHE A 208 -1.77 -1.11 13.34
CA PHE A 208 -1.10 -1.96 14.32
C PHE A 208 -2.08 -2.62 15.29
N ALA A 209 -3.16 -1.92 15.68
CA ALA A 209 -4.11 -2.41 16.66
C ALA A 209 -4.93 -3.57 16.11
N THR A 210 -5.39 -3.46 14.87
CA THR A 210 -6.33 -4.40 14.24
C THR A 210 -5.70 -5.32 13.22
N GLY A 211 -4.50 -4.99 12.72
CA GLY A 211 -3.85 -5.70 11.63
C GLY A 211 -4.54 -5.50 10.27
N LYS A 212 -5.48 -4.56 10.18
CA LYS A 212 -6.22 -4.30 8.94
C LYS A 212 -5.34 -3.59 7.92
N LEU A 213 -5.48 -4.00 6.67
CA LEU A 213 -4.84 -3.39 5.52
C LEU A 213 -5.83 -2.47 4.78
N SER A 214 -5.33 -1.32 4.34
CA SER A 214 -5.98 -0.48 3.35
C SER A 214 -4.98 -0.09 2.26
N PHE A 215 -5.50 0.14 1.06
CA PHE A 215 -4.69 0.46 -0.12
C PHE A 215 -5.16 1.77 -0.73
N THR A 216 -4.22 2.58 -1.20
CA THR A 216 -4.51 3.84 -1.90
C THR A 216 -3.68 3.91 -3.16
N HIS A 217 -4.34 3.81 -4.31
CA HIS A 217 -3.71 3.97 -5.61
C HIS A 217 -3.49 5.44 -5.92
N THR A 218 -2.35 5.75 -6.54
CA THR A 218 -1.99 7.11 -6.84
C THR A 218 -1.36 7.27 -8.21
N ASN A 219 -1.61 8.43 -8.81
CA ASN A 219 -0.92 8.96 -9.97
C ASN A 219 -0.17 10.26 -9.65
N ALA A 220 0.28 10.42 -8.40
CA ALA A 220 0.95 11.63 -7.94
C ALA A 220 2.24 11.97 -8.71
N TYR A 221 2.88 10.99 -9.34
CA TYR A 221 4.04 11.18 -10.21
C TYR A 221 4.04 10.15 -11.36
N PRO A 222 4.66 10.45 -12.51
CA PRO A 222 4.71 9.55 -13.65
C PRO A 222 5.77 8.46 -13.50
N GLY A 223 6.79 8.74 -12.68
CA GLY A 223 8.03 7.99 -12.70
C GLY A 223 7.91 6.54 -12.24
N ASN A 224 8.91 5.79 -12.68
CA ASN A 224 9.26 4.47 -12.18
C ASN A 224 9.60 4.52 -10.68
N ASN A 225 9.46 3.40 -9.97
CA ASN A 225 10.01 3.21 -8.62
C ASN A 225 9.48 4.12 -7.51
N GLY A 226 8.41 3.66 -6.86
CA GLY A 226 8.05 4.17 -5.54
C GLY A 226 9.00 3.64 -4.48
N ARG A 227 9.45 4.49 -3.56
CA ARG A 227 10.41 4.09 -2.52
C ARG A 227 9.71 3.88 -1.18
N ALA A 228 9.03 4.92 -0.71
CA ALA A 228 8.42 4.93 0.61
C ALA A 228 7.27 5.92 0.68
N ALA A 229 6.38 5.69 1.63
CA ALA A 229 5.31 6.61 1.99
C ALA A 229 5.25 6.79 3.51
N ILE A 230 4.78 7.95 3.96
CA ILE A 230 4.42 8.22 5.35
C ILE A 230 3.03 8.87 5.43
N LEU A 231 2.22 8.44 6.39
CA LEU A 231 0.94 9.07 6.71
C LEU A 231 1.14 10.17 7.77
N ALA A 232 0.79 11.40 7.42
CA ALA A 232 0.89 12.58 8.27
C ALA A 232 -0.30 13.52 8.04
N GLY A 233 -1.00 13.92 9.10
CA GLY A 233 -2.12 14.86 9.00
C GLY A 233 -3.27 14.41 8.08
N GLY A 234 -3.47 13.10 7.94
CA GLY A 234 -4.48 12.51 7.05
C GLY A 234 -4.07 12.43 5.57
N LEU A 235 -2.83 12.79 5.24
CA LEU A 235 -2.29 12.75 3.88
C LEU A 235 -1.11 11.78 3.78
N TYR A 236 -0.99 11.13 2.63
CA TYR A 236 0.21 10.37 2.28
C TYR A 236 1.25 11.27 1.62
N TYR A 237 2.45 11.28 2.19
CA TYR A 237 3.63 11.87 1.58
C TYR A 237 4.48 10.73 1.03
N MET A 238 4.77 10.79 -0.27
CA MET A 238 5.42 9.70 -0.99
C MET A 238 6.72 10.19 -1.61
N VAL A 239 7.69 9.28 -1.72
CA VAL A 239 8.94 9.51 -2.43
C VAL A 239 9.16 8.39 -3.45
N GLY A 240 9.69 8.77 -4.60
CA GLY A 240 9.94 7.90 -5.74
C GLY A 240 10.69 8.66 -6.82
N ASN A 241 11.12 7.98 -7.89
CA ASN A 241 11.69 8.70 -9.01
C ASN A 241 10.55 9.46 -9.75
N ALA A 242 10.81 10.70 -10.16
CA ALA A 242 9.80 11.54 -10.82
C ALA A 242 9.72 11.32 -12.36
N GLY A 243 10.48 10.35 -12.90
CA GLY A 243 10.63 10.07 -14.33
C GLY A 243 12.08 9.69 -14.70
N ASN A 244 12.30 9.17 -15.90
CA ASN A 244 13.63 8.78 -16.42
C ASN A 244 14.52 9.97 -16.76
N SER A 245 13.93 11.14 -16.97
CA SER A 245 14.66 12.37 -17.32
C SER A 245 15.19 13.16 -16.11
N GLY A 246 14.93 12.70 -14.88
CA GLY A 246 15.32 13.41 -13.65
C GLY A 246 14.64 14.77 -13.46
N LYS A 247 13.71 15.15 -14.34
CA LYS A 247 12.96 16.39 -14.27
C LYS A 247 11.61 16.14 -13.62
N THR A 248 11.24 16.98 -12.67
CA THR A 248 9.89 17.03 -12.15
C THR A 248 8.94 17.35 -13.31
N PRO A 249 7.84 16.60 -13.49
CA PRO A 249 6.80 16.99 -14.43
C PRO A 249 6.31 18.38 -14.07
N SER A 250 6.07 19.25 -15.05
CA SER A 250 5.65 20.65 -14.85
C SER A 250 4.25 20.81 -14.22
N ARG A 251 3.66 19.75 -13.68
CA ARG A 251 2.36 19.80 -13.04
C ARG A 251 2.55 20.21 -11.58
N ARG A 252 2.19 21.47 -11.30
CA ARG A 252 1.89 21.97 -9.95
C ARG A 252 1.14 20.89 -9.14
N PRO A 253 1.38 20.76 -7.84
CA PRO A 253 0.56 19.90 -7.00
C PRO A 253 -0.88 20.38 -7.13
N ARG A 254 -1.72 19.59 -7.80
CA ARG A 254 -3.15 19.69 -7.58
C ARG A 254 -3.32 19.26 -6.14
N ASN A 255 -3.87 20.15 -5.30
CA ASN A 255 -4.26 19.80 -3.94
C ASN A 255 -5.10 18.52 -4.02
N TRP A 256 -4.55 17.42 -3.55
CA TRP A 256 -5.26 16.18 -3.36
C TRP A 256 -5.86 16.27 -1.96
N THR A 257 -7.10 16.75 -1.88
CA THR A 257 -7.96 16.47 -0.73
C THR A 257 -8.48 15.05 -0.90
N CYS A 258 -8.07 14.17 0.02
CA CYS A 258 -8.73 12.89 0.27
C CYS A 258 -10.17 13.10 0.70
#